data_AF-A0A2M8R7I7-F1
#
_entry.id   AF-A0A2M8R7I7-F1
#
_cell.length_a   1.000
_cell.length_b   1.000
_cell.length_c   1.000
_cell.angle_alpha   90.00
_cell.angle_beta   90.00
_cell.angle_gamma   90.00
#
_symmetry.space_group_name_H-M   'P 1'
#
loop_
_entity.id
_entity.type
_entity.pdbx_description
1 polymer ?
#
loop_
_entity_poly.entity_id
_entity_poly.type
_entity_poly.pdbx_seq_one_letter_code
_entity_poly.pdbx_strand_id
1 'polypeptide(L)'
;MEIGSYISAAVAACSLTLNGYLAYLLRHKRTQVSRDDDMRVRLFKLKLALADTRLVDIAPHYEQWEYGFQSLKELRTAAVDCNNLLQIAPDGAVSRDVRDAVQQLVDDIKSLYAYRDSYRIFSNGKVITSQEKLSKWKDFEGAKHALSLLQTDYRKNIPIINSHLTNLH
;
A
#
# COMPACT_ATOMS: atom_id res chain seq x y z
N MET A 1 -39.13 -11.78 9.14
CA MET A 1 -37.80 -11.91 9.78
C MET A 1 -36.92 -10.80 9.21
N GLU A 2 -37.08 -9.55 9.67
CA GLU A 2 -36.51 -8.37 8.97
C GLU A 2 -35.78 -7.39 9.89
N ILE A 3 -35.52 -7.73 11.16
CA ILE A 3 -34.92 -6.79 12.12
C ILE A 3 -33.39 -6.68 11.92
N GLY A 4 -32.76 -7.71 11.36
CA GLY A 4 -31.29 -7.77 11.21
C GLY A 4 -30.71 -6.84 10.13
N SER A 5 -31.44 -6.54 9.05
CA SER A 5 -30.90 -5.71 7.96
C SER A 5 -30.92 -4.21 8.30
N TYR A 6 -31.93 -3.73 9.03
CA TYR A 6 -32.00 -2.33 9.47
C TYR A 6 -30.91 -1.96 10.46
N ILE A 7 -30.54 -2.87 11.36
CA ILE A 7 -29.45 -2.64 12.33
C ILE A 7 -28.11 -2.59 11.60
N SER A 8 -27.88 -3.47 10.61
CA SER A 8 -26.64 -3.47 9.81
C SER A 8 -26.50 -2.22 8.94
N ALA A 9 -27.60 -1.79 8.30
CA ALA A 9 -27.62 -0.57 7.49
C ALA A 9 -27.40 0.69 8.33
N ALA A 10 -27.99 0.76 9.53
CA ALA A 10 -27.80 1.88 10.45
C ALA A 10 -26.35 1.97 10.97
N VAL A 11 -25.72 0.84 11.29
CA VAL A 11 -24.31 0.80 11.72
C VAL A 11 -23.36 1.19 10.57
N ALA A 12 -23.64 0.74 9.34
CA ALA A 12 -22.87 1.14 8.17
C ALA A 12 -23.03 2.64 7.85
N ALA A 13 -24.25 3.18 7.93
CA ALA A 13 -24.54 4.59 7.69
C ALA A 13 -23.92 5.51 8.76
N CYS A 14 -23.96 5.12 10.04
CA CYS A 14 -23.26 5.83 11.11
C CYS A 14 -21.74 5.75 10.93
N SER A 15 -21.19 4.62 10.50
CA SER A 15 -19.74 4.49 10.27
C SER A 15 -19.26 5.36 9.11
N LEU A 16 -20.03 5.46 8.02
CA LEU A 16 -19.72 6.30 6.87
C LEU A 16 -19.83 7.79 7.20
N THR A 17 -20.88 8.20 7.93
CA THR A 17 -21.05 9.61 8.32
C THR A 17 -20.03 10.04 9.36
N LEU A 18 -19.67 9.19 10.33
CA LEU A 18 -18.63 9.49 11.31
C LEU A 18 -17.25 9.61 10.65
N ASN A 19 -16.91 8.72 9.71
CA ASN A 19 -15.66 8.79 8.96
C ASN A 19 -15.61 10.02 8.05
N GLY A 20 -16.72 10.35 7.38
CA GLY A 20 -16.82 11.57 6.56
C GLY A 20 -16.69 12.85 7.39
N TYR A 21 -17.29 12.89 8.58
CA TYR A 21 -17.22 14.03 9.49
C TYR A 21 -15.84 14.17 10.15
N LEU A 22 -15.19 13.06 10.52
CA LEU A 22 -13.80 13.05 10.98
C LEU A 22 -12.85 13.52 9.87
N ALA A 23 -13.03 13.04 8.64
CA ALA A 23 -12.27 13.51 7.48
C ALA A 23 -12.48 15.01 7.24
N TYR A 24 -13.72 15.51 7.38
CA TYR A 24 -14.04 16.94 7.28
C TYR A 24 -13.38 17.77 8.38
N LEU A 25 -13.45 17.36 9.64
CA LEU A 25 -12.83 18.06 10.76
C LEU A 25 -11.30 18.09 10.66
N LEU A 26 -10.69 16.95 10.30
CA LEU A 26 -9.25 16.88 10.02
C LEU A 26 -8.88 17.73 8.80
N ARG A 27 -9.79 17.85 7.83
CA ARG A 27 -9.60 18.68 6.64
C ARG A 27 -9.66 20.17 6.91
N HIS A 28 -10.39 20.63 7.92
CA HIS A 28 -10.59 22.05 8.19
C HIS A 28 -9.83 22.59 9.41
N LYS A 29 -9.40 21.75 10.36
CA LYS A 29 -8.68 22.20 11.57
C LYS A 29 -7.16 22.23 11.49
N ARG A 30 -6.53 21.69 10.44
CA ARG A 30 -5.07 21.78 10.27
C ARG A 30 -4.70 23.01 9.45
N THR A 31 -3.78 23.82 9.96
CA THR A 31 -3.14 24.90 9.20
C THR A 31 -2.39 24.34 7.99
N GLN A 32 -2.28 25.10 6.91
CA GLN A 32 -1.64 24.65 5.67
C GLN A 32 -0.21 24.14 5.90
N VAL A 33 0.58 24.88 6.69
CA VAL A 33 1.94 24.50 7.11
C VAL A 33 2.00 23.13 7.79
N SER A 34 1.09 22.86 8.74
CA SER A 34 1.04 21.56 9.44
C SER A 34 0.66 20.39 8.53
N ARG A 35 0.03 20.65 7.39
CA ARG A 35 -0.40 19.61 6.44
C ARG A 35 0.67 19.28 5.43
N ASP A 36 1.38 20.30 4.94
CA ASP A 36 2.52 20.12 4.05
C ASP A 36 3.63 19.35 4.79
N ASP A 37 3.85 19.64 6.07
CA ASP A 37 4.77 18.88 6.93
C ASP A 37 4.32 17.43 7.15
N ASP A 38 3.05 17.16 7.48
CA ASP A 38 2.53 15.78 7.65
C ASP A 38 2.61 14.98 6.34
N MET A 39 2.31 15.64 5.21
CA MET A 39 2.41 15.04 3.88
C MET A 39 3.86 14.71 3.50
N ARG A 40 4.79 15.63 3.76
CA ARG A 40 6.22 15.43 3.54
C ARG A 40 6.74 14.27 4.38
N VAL A 41 6.38 14.24 5.66
CA VAL A 41 6.76 13.14 6.58
C VAL A 41 6.23 11.81 6.08
N ARG A 42 4.99 11.73 5.57
CA ARG A 42 4.42 10.46 5.08
C ARG A 42 4.97 10.01 3.75
N LEU A 43 5.16 10.91 2.79
CA LEU A 43 5.85 10.59 1.53
C LEU A 43 7.29 10.16 1.79
N PHE A 44 7.97 10.79 2.76
CA PHE A 44 9.30 10.39 3.18
C PHE A 44 9.31 9.03 3.87
N LYS A 45 8.34 8.74 4.76
CA LYS A 45 8.18 7.40 5.36
C LYS A 45 7.86 6.34 4.33
N LEU A 46 7.03 6.64 3.33
CA LEU A 46 6.75 5.73 2.22
C LEU A 46 8.02 5.45 1.42
N LYS A 47 8.80 6.49 1.10
CA LYS A 47 10.09 6.35 0.42
C LYS A 47 11.07 5.49 1.23
N LEU A 48 11.19 5.73 2.54
CA LEU A 48 12.02 4.92 3.43
C LEU A 48 11.54 3.47 3.48
N ALA A 49 10.25 3.24 3.71
CA ALA A 49 9.70 1.89 3.73
C ALA A 49 9.93 1.16 2.39
N LEU A 50 9.87 1.87 1.26
CA LEU A 50 10.18 1.31 -0.06
C LEU A 50 11.67 0.99 -0.25
N ALA A 51 12.56 1.79 0.33
CA ALA A 51 14.01 1.56 0.26
C ALA A 51 14.45 0.45 1.24
N ASP A 52 13.83 0.39 2.41
CA ASP A 52 14.12 -0.60 3.46
C ASP A 52 13.56 -1.97 3.10
N THR A 53 12.42 -1.99 2.42
CA THR A 53 11.92 -3.22 1.84
C THR A 53 12.75 -3.56 0.62
N ARG A 54 13.67 -4.51 0.80
CA ARG A 54 14.49 -5.09 -0.27
C ARG A 54 13.67 -5.70 -1.43
N LEU A 55 12.33 -5.57 -1.42
CA LEU A 55 11.33 -5.78 -2.48
C LEU A 55 11.82 -5.36 -3.87
N VAL A 56 12.53 -4.24 -3.95
CA VAL A 56 12.93 -3.64 -5.24
C VAL A 56 14.25 -4.22 -5.78
N ASP A 57 15.12 -4.65 -4.88
CA ASP A 57 16.50 -5.06 -5.19
C ASP A 57 16.72 -6.57 -5.16
N ILE A 58 15.79 -7.31 -4.53
CA ILE A 58 15.83 -8.76 -4.46
C ILE A 58 15.15 -9.35 -5.71
N ALA A 59 15.74 -10.41 -6.25
CA ALA A 59 15.11 -11.14 -7.34
C ALA A 59 13.76 -11.72 -6.86
N PRO A 60 12.66 -11.64 -7.66
CA PRO A 60 11.31 -12.00 -7.21
C PRO A 60 11.15 -13.38 -6.55
N HIS A 61 12.02 -14.33 -6.90
CA HIS A 61 12.06 -15.65 -6.29
C HIS A 61 12.69 -15.65 -4.88
N TYR A 62 13.69 -14.81 -4.60
CA TYR A 62 14.34 -14.70 -3.29
C TYR A 62 13.44 -14.06 -2.22
N GLU A 63 12.55 -13.15 -2.62
CA GLU A 63 11.65 -12.51 -1.67
C GLU A 63 10.50 -13.44 -1.22
N GLN A 64 10.00 -14.27 -2.14
CA GLN A 64 9.13 -15.38 -1.79
C GLN A 64 9.83 -16.38 -0.85
N TRP A 65 11.16 -16.49 -0.91
CA TRP A 65 11.98 -17.48 -0.20
C TRP A 65 12.44 -17.08 1.21
N GLU A 66 12.94 -15.86 1.42
CA GLU A 66 13.59 -15.52 2.71
C GLU A 66 12.61 -14.99 3.77
N TYR A 67 11.55 -14.28 3.35
CA TYR A 67 10.69 -13.55 4.29
C TYR A 67 9.20 -13.86 4.18
N GLY A 68 8.77 -14.70 3.23
CA GLY A 68 7.36 -15.10 3.11
C GLY A 68 6.39 -13.91 2.99
N PHE A 69 6.81 -12.87 2.27
CA PHE A 69 6.11 -11.59 2.14
C PHE A 69 5.95 -10.78 3.43
N GLN A 70 6.78 -11.00 4.46
CA GLN A 70 6.78 -10.18 5.68
C GLN A 70 7.11 -8.71 5.37
N SER A 71 8.00 -8.46 4.41
CA SER A 71 8.38 -7.15 3.87
C SER A 71 7.17 -6.38 3.31
N LEU A 72 6.14 -7.05 2.79
CA LEU A 72 4.91 -6.37 2.35
C LEU A 72 4.13 -5.72 3.49
N LYS A 73 4.30 -6.18 4.74
CA LYS A 73 3.48 -5.69 5.87
C LYS A 73 3.83 -4.26 6.25
N GLU A 74 5.11 -3.97 6.33
CA GLU A 74 5.63 -2.63 6.62
C GLU A 74 5.33 -1.70 5.46
N LEU A 75 5.58 -2.16 4.23
CA LEU A 75 5.27 -1.38 3.03
C LEU A 75 3.78 -1.07 2.89
N ARG A 76 2.88 -2.04 3.14
CA ARG A 76 1.43 -1.82 3.10
C ARG A 76 1.01 -0.72 4.07
N THR A 77 1.56 -0.75 5.28
CA THR A 77 1.16 0.21 6.33
C THR A 77 1.56 1.62 5.89
N ALA A 78 2.81 1.80 5.43
CA ALA A 78 3.30 3.07 4.92
C ALA A 78 2.52 3.55 3.67
N ALA A 79 2.23 2.65 2.72
CA ALA A 79 1.51 3.00 1.49
C ALA A 79 0.04 3.38 1.74
N VAL A 80 -0.66 2.64 2.61
CA VAL A 80 -2.05 2.95 2.99
C VAL A 80 -2.13 4.25 3.77
N ASP A 81 -1.23 4.47 4.73
CA ASP A 81 -1.20 5.70 5.51
C ASP A 81 -0.89 6.93 4.67
N CYS A 82 -0.05 6.78 3.64
CA CYS A 82 0.24 7.83 2.67
C CYS A 82 -0.98 8.08 1.76
N ASN A 83 -1.60 7.03 1.21
CA ASN A 83 -2.75 7.15 0.33
C ASN A 83 -3.96 7.80 1.02
N ASN A 84 -4.26 7.39 2.26
CA ASN A 84 -5.32 8.00 3.05
C ASN A 84 -5.11 9.50 3.24
N LEU A 85 -3.85 9.92 3.43
CA LEU A 85 -3.52 11.34 3.56
C LEU A 85 -3.69 12.09 2.23
N LEU A 86 -3.33 11.46 1.10
CA LEU A 86 -3.51 12.03 -0.23
C LEU A 86 -4.99 12.20 -0.61
N GLN A 87 -5.86 11.28 -0.19
CA GLN A 87 -7.30 11.35 -0.45
C GLN A 87 -7.99 12.50 0.32
N ILE A 88 -7.49 12.85 1.51
CA ILE A 88 -8.02 13.97 2.31
C ILE A 88 -7.28 15.29 2.08
N ALA A 89 -6.24 15.28 1.23
CA ALA A 89 -5.52 16.48 0.86
C ALA A 89 -6.41 17.40 0.00
N PRO A 90 -6.45 18.71 0.27
CA PRO A 90 -7.20 19.65 -0.55
C PRO A 90 -6.73 19.62 -2.00
N ASP A 91 -7.63 19.98 -2.92
CA ASP A 91 -7.33 19.95 -4.35
C ASP A 91 -6.18 20.92 -4.66
N GLY A 92 -5.23 20.46 -5.48
CA GLY A 92 -4.03 21.22 -5.85
C GLY A 92 -2.85 21.14 -4.88
N ALA A 93 -3.03 20.59 -3.66
CA ALA A 93 -1.92 20.42 -2.71
C ALA A 93 -0.90 19.35 -3.17
N VAL A 94 -1.35 18.39 -3.97
CA VAL A 94 -0.54 17.30 -4.51
C VAL A 94 -0.85 17.15 -5.97
N SER A 95 0.17 16.93 -6.81
CA SER A 95 -0.05 16.64 -8.21
C SER A 95 -0.85 15.35 -8.37
N ARG A 96 -1.65 15.30 -9.43
CA ARG A 96 -2.40 14.10 -9.80
C ARG A 96 -1.47 12.91 -9.99
N ASP A 97 -0.31 13.12 -10.60
CA ASP A 97 0.68 12.07 -10.84
C ASP A 97 1.19 11.39 -9.56
N VAL A 98 1.37 12.15 -8.47
CA VAL A 98 1.77 11.57 -7.17
C VAL A 98 0.62 10.78 -6.55
N ARG A 99 -0.61 11.25 -6.68
CA ARG A 99 -1.80 10.50 -6.22
C ARG A 99 -1.93 9.18 -6.98
N ASP A 100 -1.82 9.23 -8.30
CA ASP A 100 -1.92 8.05 -9.16
C ASP A 100 -0.78 7.06 -8.88
N ALA A 101 0.45 7.55 -8.70
CA ALA A 101 1.61 6.71 -8.34
C ALA A 101 1.44 5.98 -7.00
N VAL A 102 0.98 6.67 -5.95
CA VAL A 102 0.77 6.07 -4.63
C VAL A 102 -0.43 5.13 -4.63
N GLN A 103 -1.50 5.46 -5.36
CA GLN A 103 -2.67 4.58 -5.51
C GLN A 103 -2.30 3.29 -6.24
N GLN A 104 -1.55 3.38 -7.35
CA GLN A 104 -1.05 2.21 -8.08
C GLN A 104 -0.23 1.29 -7.15
N LEU A 105 0.71 1.87 -6.40
CA LEU A 105 1.51 1.11 -5.44
C LEU A 105 0.65 0.39 -4.40
N VAL A 106 -0.40 1.04 -3.87
CA VAL A 106 -1.34 0.42 -2.93
C VAL A 106 -2.06 -0.77 -3.56
N ASP A 107 -2.47 -0.66 -4.82
CA ASP A 107 -3.21 -1.73 -5.50
C ASP A 107 -2.30 -2.90 -5.90
N ASP A 108 -1.04 -2.64 -6.25
CA ASP A 108 -0.04 -3.68 -6.47
C ASP A 108 0.26 -4.45 -5.17
N ILE A 109 0.42 -3.73 -4.05
CA ILE A 109 0.62 -4.35 -2.73
C ILE A 109 -0.59 -5.21 -2.34
N LYS A 110 -1.83 -4.72 -2.55
CA LYS A 110 -3.04 -5.52 -2.29
C LYS A 110 -3.04 -6.81 -3.10
N SER A 111 -2.66 -6.74 -4.38
CA SER A 111 -2.58 -7.91 -5.25
C SER A 111 -1.55 -8.93 -4.74
N LEU A 112 -0.39 -8.46 -4.28
CA LEU A 112 0.64 -9.32 -3.68
C LEU A 112 0.20 -9.99 -2.35
N TYR A 113 -0.69 -9.36 -1.59
CA TYR A 113 -1.26 -9.98 -0.39
C TYR A 113 -2.12 -11.20 -0.71
N ALA A 114 -2.86 -11.20 -1.83
CA ALA A 114 -3.61 -12.37 -2.26
C ALA A 114 -2.67 -13.56 -2.54
N TYR A 115 -1.53 -13.29 -3.18
CA TYR A 115 -0.49 -14.30 -3.41
C TYR A 115 0.17 -14.76 -2.11
N ARG A 116 0.44 -13.86 -1.15
CA ARG A 116 0.92 -14.27 0.19
C ARG A 116 -0.03 -15.23 0.87
N ASP A 117 -1.33 -14.94 0.86
CA ASP A 117 -2.32 -15.76 1.56
C ASP A 117 -2.44 -17.14 0.88
N SER A 118 -2.41 -17.17 -0.45
CA SER A 118 -2.29 -18.44 -1.22
C SER A 118 -1.01 -19.21 -0.88
N TYR A 119 0.13 -18.51 -0.77
CA TYR A 119 1.40 -19.13 -0.37
C TYR A 119 1.34 -19.73 1.03
N ARG A 120 0.73 -19.06 2.01
CA ARG A 120 0.58 -19.60 3.39
C ARG A 120 -0.25 -20.88 3.41
N ILE A 121 -1.28 -20.97 2.57
CA ILE A 121 -2.10 -22.17 2.41
C ILE A 121 -1.26 -23.28 1.80
N PHE A 122 -0.55 -23.00 0.70
CA PHE A 122 0.32 -23.96 0.02
C PHE A 122 1.43 -24.48 0.92
N SER A 123 2.06 -23.59 1.69
CA SER A 123 3.20 -23.93 2.54
C SER A 123 2.81 -24.54 3.88
N ASN A 124 1.52 -24.53 4.21
CA ASN A 124 0.98 -24.94 5.50
C ASN A 124 1.72 -24.29 6.68
N GLY A 125 2.04 -23.00 6.54
CA GLY A 125 2.80 -22.23 7.52
C GLY A 125 4.29 -22.55 7.63
N LYS A 126 4.83 -23.45 6.80
CA LYS A 126 6.26 -23.78 6.76
C LYS A 126 6.97 -22.89 5.74
N VAL A 127 8.25 -22.61 6.00
CA VAL A 127 9.12 -21.96 5.02
C VAL A 127 9.55 -23.00 3.98
N ILE A 128 9.29 -22.73 2.70
CA ILE A 128 9.75 -23.57 1.59
C ILE A 128 10.94 -22.90 0.93
N THR A 129 12.11 -23.51 1.04
CA THR A 129 13.39 -22.99 0.50
C THR A 129 13.83 -23.67 -0.80
N SER A 130 12.97 -24.49 -1.40
CA SER A 130 13.27 -25.27 -2.60
C SER A 130 12.48 -24.73 -3.79
N GLN A 131 13.19 -24.41 -4.88
CA GLN A 131 12.58 -23.93 -6.12
C GLN A 131 11.61 -24.94 -6.71
N GLU A 132 12.01 -26.21 -6.68
CA GLU A 132 11.22 -27.32 -7.22
C GLU A 132 9.92 -27.56 -6.43
N LYS A 133 9.91 -27.25 -5.13
CA LYS A 133 8.68 -27.27 -4.33
C LYS A 133 7.83 -26.04 -4.63
N LEU A 134 8.42 -24.86 -4.74
CA LEU A 134 7.69 -23.63 -5.05
C LEU A 134 7.10 -23.60 -6.45
N SER A 135 7.74 -24.22 -7.45
CA SER A 135 7.16 -24.33 -8.79
C SER A 135 5.89 -25.20 -8.83
N LYS A 136 5.61 -25.95 -7.76
CA LYS A 136 4.35 -26.70 -7.58
C LYS A 136 3.25 -25.84 -6.96
N TRP A 137 3.57 -24.65 -6.47
CA TRP A 137 2.55 -23.69 -6.04
C TRP A 137 1.83 -23.13 -7.26
N LYS A 138 0.51 -23.34 -7.31
CA LYS A 138 -0.36 -22.94 -8.43
C LYS A 138 -0.16 -21.49 -8.86
N ASP A 139 0.03 -20.57 -7.91
CA ASP A 139 0.08 -19.14 -8.20
C ASP A 139 1.51 -18.60 -8.32
N PHE A 140 2.52 -19.48 -8.40
CA PHE A 140 3.94 -19.11 -8.42
C PHE A 140 4.29 -18.11 -9.53
N GLU A 141 3.94 -18.41 -10.79
CA GLU A 141 4.23 -17.52 -11.91
C GLU A 141 3.42 -16.21 -11.84
N GLY A 142 2.19 -16.26 -11.34
CA GLY A 142 1.37 -15.06 -11.12
C GLY A 142 1.98 -14.13 -10.08
N ALA A 143 2.43 -14.68 -8.96
CA ALA A 143 3.09 -13.94 -7.90
C ALA A 143 4.42 -13.34 -8.35
N LYS A 144 5.20 -14.10 -9.14
CA LYS A 144 6.45 -13.63 -9.75
C LYS A 144 6.23 -12.48 -10.72
N HIS A 145 5.20 -12.58 -11.56
CA HIS A 145 4.81 -11.50 -12.47
C HIS A 145 4.35 -10.24 -11.71
N ALA A 146 3.50 -10.39 -10.69
CA ALA A 146 3.03 -9.27 -9.87
C ALA A 146 4.18 -8.56 -9.14
N LEU A 147 5.17 -9.31 -8.63
CA LEU A 147 6.38 -8.72 -8.05
C LEU A 147 7.18 -7.94 -9.10
N SER A 148 7.34 -8.49 -10.30
CA SER A 148 8.03 -7.81 -11.39
C SER A 148 7.33 -6.50 -11.82
N LEU A 149 5.99 -6.49 -11.81
CA LEU A 149 5.22 -5.28 -12.09
C LEU A 149 5.46 -4.23 -11.02
N LEU A 150 5.31 -4.58 -9.73
CA LEU A 150 5.58 -3.66 -8.62
C LEU A 150 6.99 -3.07 -8.69
N GLN A 151 8.01 -3.88 -9.01
CA GLN A 151 9.38 -3.41 -9.19
C GLN A 151 9.53 -2.41 -10.36
N THR A 152 8.81 -2.66 -11.46
CA THR A 152 8.82 -1.80 -12.64
C THR A 152 8.11 -0.47 -12.36
N ASP A 153 6.93 -0.54 -11.77
CA ASP A 153 6.11 0.62 -11.42
C ASP A 153 6.80 1.47 -10.35
N TYR A 154 7.48 0.85 -9.38
CA TYR A 154 8.33 1.56 -8.44
C TYR A 154 9.42 2.38 -9.15
N ARG A 155 10.19 1.76 -10.06
CA ARG A 155 11.28 2.45 -10.78
C ARG A 155 10.76 3.63 -11.61
N LYS A 156 9.55 3.50 -12.15
CA LYS A 156 8.86 4.56 -12.88
C LYS A 156 8.35 5.68 -11.97
N ASN A 157 7.84 5.35 -10.79
CA ASN A 157 7.13 6.28 -9.92
C ASN A 157 8.03 6.98 -8.89
N ILE A 158 9.17 6.39 -8.51
CA ILE A 158 10.10 6.98 -7.54
C ILE A 158 10.63 8.37 -7.95
N PRO A 159 10.90 8.69 -9.24
CA PRO A 159 11.32 10.03 -9.64
C PRO A 159 10.20 11.06 -9.46
N ILE A 160 8.94 10.67 -9.70
CA ILE A 160 7.75 11.52 -9.53
C ILE A 160 7.61 11.90 -8.05
N ILE A 161 7.67 10.90 -7.15
CA ILE A 161 7.60 11.12 -5.70
C ILE A 161 8.77 11.99 -5.23
N ASN A 162 9.99 11.73 -5.71
CA ASN A 162 11.17 12.52 -5.35
C ASN A 162 11.04 13.97 -5.80
N SER A 163 10.60 14.21 -7.04
CA SER A 163 10.44 15.56 -7.58
C SER A 163 9.49 16.42 -6.72
N HIS A 164 8.39 15.83 -6.27
CA HIS A 164 7.42 16.51 -5.41
C HIS A 164 8.00 16.82 -4.02
N LEU A 165 8.79 15.90 -3.44
CA LEU A 165 9.47 16.13 -2.15
C LEU A 165 10.49 17.30 -2.21
N THR A 166 11.19 17.46 -3.34
CA THR A 166 12.11 18.58 -3.57
C THR A 166 11.39 19.91 -3.80
N ASN A 167 10.22 19.90 -4.43
CA ASN A 167 9.45 21.11 -4.77
C ASN A 167 8.63 21.68 -3.60
N LEU A 168 8.54 20.96 -2.48
CA LEU A 168 7.92 21.43 -1.22
C LEU A 168 8.89 22.26 -0.35
N HIS A 169 9.90 22.90 -0.96
CA HIS A 169 10.86 23.83 -0.33
C HIS A 169 10.52 25.28 -0.65
#